data_AF-A0A924DYC3-F1
#
_entry.id   AF-A0A924DYC3-F1
#
_cell.length_a   1.000
_cell.length_b   1.000
_cell.length_c   1.000
_cell.angle_alpha   90.00
_cell.angle_beta   90.00
_cell.angle_gamma   90.00
#
_symmetry.space_group_name_H-M   'P 1'
#
loop_
_entity.id
_entity.type
_entity.pdbx_description
1 polymer ?
#
loop_
_entity_poly.entity_id
_entity_poly.type
_entity_poly.pdbx_seq_one_letter_code
_entity_poly.pdbx_strand_id
1 'polypeptide(L)'
;MIAFPPTWPTAVAHPPRYRWHKYWGRKPHNVVASLFDHHLPQPGRVLDLFCGSGVAATEALILGHQALAVDLNPTAIGILTQTAAAPAVAAMDAAMARIAGRIAEDCQGLYASVCRGCGAEVVLACVIWA
;
A
#
# COMPACT_ATOMS: atom_id res chain seq x y z
N MET A 1 -23.31 23.89 16.75
CA MET A 1 -21.87 23.59 16.94
C MET A 1 -21.66 22.12 16.61
N ILE A 2 -20.60 21.79 15.87
CA ILE A 2 -20.21 20.38 15.65
C ILE A 2 -19.62 19.88 16.98
N ALA A 3 -20.26 18.90 17.61
CA ALA A 3 -19.80 18.34 18.87
C ALA A 3 -18.67 17.33 18.62
N PHE A 4 -17.53 17.54 19.28
CA PHE A 4 -16.40 16.62 19.26
C PHE A 4 -16.55 15.60 20.41
N PRO A 5 -16.21 14.31 20.19
CA PRO A 5 -16.17 13.33 21.26
C PRO A 5 -15.11 13.72 22.30
N PRO A 6 -15.25 13.26 23.56
CA PRO A 6 -14.31 13.59 24.63
C PRO A 6 -12.90 13.02 24.39
N THR A 7 -12.79 11.97 23.57
CA THR A 7 -11.52 11.34 23.21
C THR A 7 -11.50 10.93 21.74
N TRP A 8 -10.30 10.94 21.16
CA TRP A 8 -10.00 10.46 19.81
C TRP A 8 -9.04 9.27 19.88
N PRO A 9 -9.05 8.36 18.89
CA PRO A 9 -8.11 7.25 18.88
C PRO A 9 -6.67 7.77 18.74
N THR A 10 -5.74 7.10 19.43
CA THR A 10 -4.31 7.38 19.28
C THR A 10 -3.84 6.99 17.88
N ALA A 11 -2.93 7.76 17.31
CA ALA A 11 -2.31 7.46 16.02
C ALA A 11 -1.64 6.07 16.03
N VAL A 12 -1.92 5.26 15.01
CA VAL A 12 -1.29 3.94 14.84
C VAL A 12 -0.43 3.88 13.58
N ALA A 13 0.46 2.88 13.52
CA ALA A 13 1.34 2.67 12.37
C ALA A 13 0.54 2.38 11.09
N HIS A 14 1.07 2.82 9.96
CA HIS A 14 0.40 2.71 8.67
C HIS A 14 0.31 1.26 8.15
N PRO A 15 -0.86 0.81 7.65
CA PRO A 15 -1.00 -0.49 6.99
C PRO A 15 -0.21 -0.54 5.66
N PRO A 16 0.03 -1.75 5.11
CA PRO A 16 0.80 -1.95 3.88
C PRO A 16 0.42 -1.02 2.71
N ARG A 17 -0.87 -0.72 2.53
CA ARG A 17 -1.37 0.19 1.47
C ARG A 17 -0.71 1.58 1.47
N TYR A 18 -0.20 2.02 2.62
CA TYR A 18 0.45 3.31 2.77
C TYR A 18 1.98 3.21 2.86
N ARG A 19 2.55 2.00 2.85
CA ARG A 19 3.99 1.79 3.05
C ARG A 19 4.79 1.61 1.76
N TRP A 20 4.13 1.38 0.63
CA TRP A 20 4.81 1.18 -0.66
C TRP A 20 5.53 2.45 -1.17
N HIS A 21 5.08 3.64 -0.76
CA HIS A 21 5.76 4.91 -1.04
C HIS A 21 5.75 5.83 0.18
N LYS A 22 6.92 6.30 0.60
CA LYS A 22 7.06 7.29 1.69
C LYS A 22 6.56 8.67 1.26
N TYR A 23 5.73 9.33 2.05
CA TYR A 23 5.32 10.72 1.80
C TYR A 23 5.37 11.52 3.10
N TRP A 24 6.02 12.68 3.07
CA TRP A 24 6.18 13.53 4.25
C TRP A 24 4.83 14.12 4.69
N GLY A 25 4.63 14.22 6.01
CA GLY A 25 3.41 14.80 6.57
C GLY A 25 2.14 13.94 6.45
N ARG A 26 2.29 12.64 6.11
CA ARG A 26 1.17 11.70 6.02
C ARG A 26 0.43 11.60 7.36
N LYS A 27 -0.89 11.84 7.33
CA LYS A 27 -1.74 11.79 8.52
C LYS A 27 -2.04 10.34 8.93
N PRO A 28 -2.15 10.02 10.23
CA PRO A 28 -2.55 8.69 10.69
C PRO A 28 -3.94 8.32 10.17
N HIS A 29 -4.01 7.24 9.39
CA HIS A 29 -5.23 6.78 8.72
C HIS A 29 -6.40 6.55 9.67
N ASN A 30 -6.16 5.88 10.81
CA ASN A 30 -7.20 5.56 11.79
C ASN A 30 -7.83 6.80 12.44
N VAL A 31 -7.04 7.85 12.66
CA VAL A 31 -7.54 9.13 13.19
C VAL A 31 -8.44 9.80 12.16
N VAL A 32 -8.01 9.81 10.90
CA VAL A 32 -8.78 10.38 9.79
C VAL A 32 -10.09 9.61 9.57
N ALA A 33 -10.06 8.28 9.58
CA ALA A 33 -11.26 7.45 9.49
C ALA A 33 -12.26 7.77 10.62
N SER A 34 -11.79 7.92 11.86
CA SER A 34 -12.68 8.26 12.99
C SER A 34 -13.33 9.63 12.84
N LEU A 35 -12.65 10.61 12.22
CA LEU A 35 -13.24 11.92 11.92
C LEU A 35 -14.41 11.76 10.94
N PHE A 36 -14.27 10.89 9.95
CA PHE A 36 -15.33 10.63 8.99
C PHE A 36 -16.51 9.90 9.62
N ASP A 37 -16.26 8.83 10.36
CA ASP A 37 -17.32 8.07 11.05
C ASP A 37 -18.16 8.95 11.99
N HIS A 38 -17.54 9.94 12.65
CA HIS A 38 -18.23 10.80 13.60
C HIS A 38 -18.93 12.01 12.95
N HIS A 39 -18.39 12.54 11.85
CA HIS A 39 -18.86 13.82 11.29
C HIS A 39 -19.57 13.73 9.94
N LEU A 40 -19.43 12.63 9.18
CA LEU A 40 -20.07 12.48 7.89
C LEU A 40 -21.36 11.65 8.00
N PRO A 41 -22.45 12.07 7.35
CA PRO A 41 -23.56 11.17 7.09
C PRO A 41 -23.12 10.04 6.16
N GLN A 42 -23.74 8.86 6.28
CA GLN A 42 -23.50 7.72 5.39
C GLN A 42 -24.64 7.55 4.36
N PRO A 43 -24.36 7.56 3.04
CA PRO A 43 -23.10 7.96 2.41
C PRO A 43 -22.91 9.49 2.45
N GLY A 44 -21.67 9.92 2.30
CA GLY A 44 -21.25 11.32 2.44
C GLY A 44 -20.27 11.72 1.32
N ARG A 45 -19.89 13.01 1.27
CA ARG A 45 -18.98 13.56 0.27
C ARG A 45 -17.88 14.36 0.95
N VAL A 46 -16.63 14.12 0.57
CA VAL A 46 -15.43 14.76 1.12
C VAL A 46 -14.72 15.56 0.04
N LEU A 47 -14.30 16.77 0.37
CA LEU A 47 -13.40 17.59 -0.43
C LEU A 47 -12.11 17.83 0.35
N ASP A 48 -10.98 17.39 -0.20
CA ASP A 48 -9.65 17.65 0.33
C ASP A 48 -8.83 18.45 -0.67
N LEU A 49 -8.59 19.73 -0.36
CA LEU A 49 -7.90 20.67 -1.26
C LEU A 49 -6.37 20.61 -1.17
N PHE A 50 -5.83 19.84 -0.23
CA PHE A 50 -4.38 19.68 -0.01
C PHE A 50 -4.08 18.21 0.34
N CYS A 51 -4.52 17.31 -0.53
CA CYS A 51 -4.67 15.90 -0.15
C CYS A 51 -3.35 15.16 0.10
N GLY A 52 -2.22 15.68 -0.39
CA GLY A 52 -0.93 15.01 -0.35
C GLY A 52 -1.05 13.58 -0.91
N SER A 53 -0.46 12.61 -0.22
CA SER A 53 -0.58 11.19 -0.60
C SER A 53 -1.99 10.61 -0.45
N GLY A 54 -2.99 11.41 -0.05
CA GLY A 54 -4.40 11.07 -0.20
C GLY A 54 -4.97 10.16 0.87
N VAL A 55 -4.47 10.21 2.12
CA VAL A 55 -5.01 9.39 3.22
C VAL A 55 -6.50 9.70 3.45
N ALA A 56 -6.88 10.97 3.51
CA ALA A 56 -8.27 11.37 3.69
C ALA A 56 -9.17 10.85 2.56
N ALA A 57 -8.78 11.04 1.31
CA ALA A 57 -9.54 10.51 0.19
C ALA A 57 -9.64 8.98 0.23
N THR A 58 -8.56 8.29 0.55
CA THR A 58 -8.52 6.83 0.62
C THR A 58 -9.41 6.28 1.74
N GLU A 59 -9.33 6.82 2.96
CA GLU A 59 -10.17 6.37 4.07
C GLU A 59 -11.65 6.70 3.83
N ALA A 60 -11.96 7.85 3.22
CA ALA A 60 -13.33 8.18 2.82
C ALA A 60 -13.90 7.13 1.86
N LEU A 61 -13.12 6.71 0.85
CA LEU A 61 -13.53 5.66 -0.09
C LEU A 61 -13.70 4.29 0.60
N ILE A 62 -12.79 3.93 1.52
CA ILE A 62 -12.87 2.67 2.30
C ILE A 62 -14.17 2.62 3.13
N LEU A 63 -14.59 3.75 3.70
CA LEU A 63 -15.82 3.88 4.49
C LEU A 63 -17.10 4.03 3.62
N GLY A 64 -16.97 3.99 2.29
CA GLY A 64 -18.11 4.06 1.37
C GLY A 64 -18.60 5.49 1.06
N HIS A 65 -17.80 6.51 1.37
CA HIS A 65 -18.08 7.89 0.97
C HIS A 65 -17.51 8.20 -0.42
N GLN A 66 -17.97 9.32 -1.00
CA GLN A 66 -17.35 9.90 -2.19
C GLN A 66 -16.26 10.90 -1.78
N ALA A 67 -15.16 10.92 -2.51
CA ALA A 67 -14.07 11.86 -2.26
C ALA A 67 -13.66 12.61 -3.54
N LEU A 68 -13.48 13.93 -3.42
CA LEU A 68 -12.79 14.78 -4.38
C LEU A 68 -11.51 15.27 -3.72
N ALA A 69 -10.37 14.96 -4.31
CA ALA A 69 -9.05 15.24 -3.76
C ALA A 69 -8.23 16.04 -4.76
N VAL A 70 -7.64 17.14 -4.30
CA VAL A 70 -6.86 18.07 -5.10
C VAL A 70 -5.52 18.28 -4.40
N ASP A 71 -4.45 18.28 -5.19
CA ASP A 71 -3.12 18.67 -4.75
C ASP A 71 -2.38 19.27 -5.96
N LEU A 72 -1.54 20.27 -5.70
CA LEU A 72 -0.71 20.89 -6.74
C LEU A 72 0.39 19.92 -7.22
N ASN A 73 0.85 19.03 -6.35
CA ASN A 73 1.92 18.11 -6.65
C ASN A 73 1.39 16.91 -7.46
N PRO A 74 1.78 16.75 -8.74
CA PRO A 74 1.31 15.64 -9.55
C PRO A 74 1.75 14.27 -9.00
N THR A 75 2.90 14.21 -8.31
CA THR A 75 3.38 12.99 -7.65
C THR A 75 2.44 12.57 -6.51
N ALA A 76 1.88 13.53 -5.78
CA ALA A 76 0.92 13.28 -4.71
C ALA A 76 -0.36 12.62 -5.27
N ILE A 77 -0.88 13.17 -6.37
CA ILE A 77 -2.02 12.62 -7.10
C ILE A 77 -1.72 11.22 -7.65
N GLY A 78 -0.53 10.99 -8.21
CA GLY A 78 -0.11 9.66 -8.66
C GLY A 78 -0.08 8.63 -7.53
N ILE A 79 0.47 9.01 -6.36
CA ILE A 79 0.49 8.14 -5.17
C ILE A 79 -0.92 7.84 -4.68
N LEU A 80 -1.79 8.86 -4.56
CA LEU A 80 -3.19 8.66 -4.17
C LEU A 80 -3.89 7.70 -5.15
N THR A 81 -3.77 7.94 -6.45
CA THR A 81 -4.41 7.14 -7.49
C THR A 81 -4.03 5.66 -7.36
N GLN A 82 -2.74 5.36 -7.18
CA GLN A 82 -2.28 3.97 -7.01
C GLN A 82 -2.60 3.38 -5.63
N THR A 83 -2.75 4.21 -4.60
CA THR A 83 -3.14 3.76 -3.25
C THR A 83 -4.64 3.41 -3.18
N ALA A 84 -5.48 4.18 -3.87
CA ALA A 84 -6.92 4.04 -3.86
C ALA A 84 -7.43 3.04 -4.91
N ALA A 85 -6.72 2.87 -6.02
CA ALA A 85 -7.09 1.90 -7.05
C ALA A 85 -6.88 0.46 -6.58
N ALA A 86 -7.85 -0.40 -6.87
CA ALA A 86 -7.66 -1.84 -6.70
C ALA A 86 -6.57 -2.33 -7.67
N PRO A 87 -5.57 -3.10 -7.19
CA PRO A 87 -4.53 -3.62 -8.08
C PRO A 87 -5.13 -4.63 -9.08
N ALA A 88 -4.71 -4.54 -10.33
CA ALA A 88 -5.03 -5.55 -11.34
C ALA A 88 -4.20 -6.81 -11.11
N VAL A 89 -4.64 -7.66 -10.17
CA VAL A 89 -3.89 -8.86 -9.70
C VAL A 89 -3.41 -9.72 -10.87
N ALA A 90 -4.28 -10.03 -11.83
CA ALA A 90 -3.91 -10.83 -13.00
C ALA A 90 -2.79 -10.18 -13.85
N ALA A 91 -2.81 -8.86 -14.01
CA ALA A 91 -1.76 -8.15 -14.74
C ALA A 91 -0.43 -8.14 -13.97
N MET A 92 -0.50 -8.02 -12.62
CA MET A 92 0.68 -8.12 -11.76
C MET A 92 1.30 -9.53 -11.81
N ASP A 93 0.47 -10.57 -11.74
CA ASP A 93 0.93 -11.97 -11.81
C ASP A 93 1.58 -12.26 -13.18
N ALA A 94 0.95 -11.81 -14.27
CA ALA A 94 1.52 -11.94 -15.61
C ALA A 94 2.85 -11.18 -15.75
N ALA A 95 2.94 -9.97 -15.18
CA ALA A 95 4.18 -9.20 -15.18
C ALA A 95 5.28 -9.88 -14.36
N MET A 96 4.94 -10.45 -13.21
CA MET A 96 5.86 -11.19 -12.35
C MET A 96 6.39 -12.44 -13.05
N ALA A 97 5.50 -13.26 -13.64
CA ALA A 97 5.88 -14.46 -14.38
C ALA A 97 6.82 -14.13 -15.55
N ARG A 98 6.54 -13.04 -16.27
CA ARG A 98 7.42 -12.56 -17.35
C ARG A 98 8.81 -12.14 -16.86
N ILE A 99 8.89 -11.45 -15.73
CA ILE A 99 10.18 -11.06 -15.14
C ILE A 99 10.92 -12.29 -14.65
N ALA A 100 10.26 -13.15 -13.88
CA ALA A 100 10.81 -14.39 -13.36
C ALA A 100 11.36 -15.29 -14.48
N GLY A 101 10.61 -15.48 -15.57
CA GLY A 101 11.06 -16.27 -16.72
C GLY A 101 12.29 -15.67 -17.42
N ARG A 102 12.43 -14.34 -17.45
CA ARG A 102 13.60 -13.68 -18.07
C ARG A 102 14.89 -13.80 -17.26
N ILE A 103 14.77 -13.94 -15.94
CA ILE A 103 15.92 -13.96 -15.02
C ILE A 103 16.12 -15.33 -14.38
N ALA A 104 15.32 -16.34 -14.77
CA ALA A 104 15.28 -17.64 -14.10
C ALA A 104 16.65 -18.31 -14.10
N GLU A 105 17.29 -18.40 -15.27
CA GLU A 105 18.61 -19.03 -15.42
C GLU A 105 19.69 -18.27 -14.63
N ASP A 106 19.73 -16.94 -14.76
CA ASP A 106 20.67 -16.10 -14.01
C ASP A 106 20.51 -16.28 -12.50
N CYS A 107 19.26 -16.24 -12.00
CA CYS A 107 18.97 -16.45 -10.59
C CYS A 107 19.35 -17.87 -10.14
N GLN A 108 18.98 -18.91 -10.90
CA GLN A 108 19.31 -20.29 -10.56
C GLN A 108 20.81 -20.52 -10.52
N GLY A 109 21.58 -19.93 -11.44
CA GLY A 109 23.03 -19.99 -11.46
C GLY A 109 23.68 -19.39 -10.21
N LEU A 110 23.13 -18.30 -9.67
CA LEU A 110 23.64 -17.70 -8.42
C LEU A 110 23.45 -18.59 -7.19
N TYR A 111 22.49 -19.51 -7.24
CA TYR A 111 22.18 -20.44 -6.15
C TYR A 111 22.54 -21.90 -6.50
N ALA A 112 23.23 -22.14 -7.60
CA ALA A 112 23.68 -23.47 -7.99
C ALA A 112 24.72 -24.00 -7.01
N SER A 113 24.58 -25.27 -6.63
CA SER A 113 25.48 -25.97 -5.73
C SER A 113 25.48 -27.47 -6.03
N VAL A 114 26.28 -28.22 -5.28
CA VAL A 114 26.38 -29.67 -5.41
C VAL A 114 25.89 -30.32 -4.13
N CYS A 115 24.98 -31.29 -4.26
CA CYS A 115 24.50 -32.08 -3.15
C CYS A 115 25.65 -32.86 -2.51
N ARG A 116 25.88 -32.65 -1.21
CA ARG A 116 26.97 -33.32 -0.47
C ARG A 116 26.74 -34.83 -0.29
N GLY A 117 25.49 -35.29 -0.42
CA GLY A 117 25.14 -36.71 -0.25
C GLY A 117 25.26 -37.53 -1.54
N CYS A 118 24.82 -36.99 -2.68
CA CYS A 118 24.77 -37.74 -3.94
C CYS A 118 25.58 -37.12 -5.10
N GLY A 119 26.17 -35.93 -4.92
CA GLY A 119 26.95 -35.27 -5.96
C GLY A 119 26.14 -34.63 -7.10
N ALA A 120 24.80 -34.68 -7.05
CA ALA A 120 23.96 -34.04 -8.06
C ALA A 120 23.99 -32.51 -7.95
N GLU A 121 23.81 -31.84 -9.08
CA GLU A 121 23.60 -30.39 -9.11
C GLU A 121 22.24 -30.04 -8.48
N VAL A 122 22.22 -29.01 -7.64
CA VAL A 122 21.03 -28.56 -6.91
C VAL A 122 20.99 -27.03 -6.89
N VAL A 123 19.79 -26.46 -6.89
CA VAL A 123 19.58 -25.03 -6.64
C VAL A 123 19.21 -24.86 -5.16
N LEU A 124 19.99 -24.06 -4.44
CA LEU A 124 19.77 -23.78 -3.03
C LEU A 124 18.49 -22.95 -2.85
N ALA A 125 17.50 -23.52 -2.17
CA ALA A 125 16.28 -22.80 -1.80
C ALA A 125 16.43 -22.00 -0.50
N CYS A 126 17.18 -22.54 0.47
CA CYS A 126 17.40 -21.94 1.77
C CYS A 126 18.71 -22.46 2.37
N VAL A 127 19.48 -21.58 3.04
CA VAL A 127 20.67 -21.95 3.81
C VAL A 127 20.45 -21.53 5.26
N ILE A 128 20.55 -22.48 6.17
CA ILE A 128 20.54 -22.22 7.61
C ILE A 128 22.00 -22.20 8.06
N TRP A 129 22.50 -21.03 8.43
CA TRP A 129 23.80 -20.89 9.07
C TRP A 129 23.65 -21.04 10.58
N ALA A 130 24.54 -21.84 11.17
CA ALA A 130 24.67 -22.06 12.61
C ALA A 130 26.06 -21.58 13.05
#